data_AF-A0A350JJH8-F1
#
_entry.id   AF-A0A350JJH8-F1
#
_cell.length_a   1.000
_cell.length_b   1.000
_cell.length_c   1.000
_cell.angle_alpha   90.00
_cell.angle_beta   90.00
_cell.angle_gamma   90.00
#
_symmetry.space_group_name_H-M   'P 1'
#
loop_
_entity.id
_entity.type
_entity.pdbx_description
1 polymer ?
#
loop_
_entity_poly.entity_id
_entity_poly.type
_entity_poly.pdbx_seq_one_letter_code
_entity_poly.pdbx_strand_id
1 'polypeptide(L)'
;MKLLMENWRSFLSEKLVLKPGENGWDKYLQLVGQAYMDAPDEQPEAVASYEALAEWVNKFFERIVGVVDVEFVDYHPYKSSKEMIQRVKDEGVLLISTADAEHPIFDAETNAKFRTVHDFGGHVQRKVPFSYTGELKAYNAHVKMIPPAAVPAMFSEVVGQISCFYLNGKSNCPQKMVILDDFDHVNVGVVKGYNIIDKELVKDEAP
;
A
#
# COMPACT_ATOMS: atom_id res chain seq x y z
N MET A 1 -15.38 13.06 -24.28
CA MET A 1 -15.59 12.24 -23.06
C MET A 1 -15.46 10.73 -23.30
N LYS A 2 -15.74 10.20 -24.50
CA LYS A 2 -15.51 8.77 -24.83
C LYS A 2 -14.03 8.36 -25.00
N LEU A 3 -13.18 9.27 -25.50
CA LEU A 3 -11.76 9.00 -25.80
C LEU A 3 -10.83 8.87 -24.57
N LEU A 4 -11.27 9.28 -23.37
CA LEU A 4 -10.47 9.13 -22.15
C LEU A 4 -10.70 7.79 -21.44
N MET A 5 -11.81 7.09 -21.72
CA MET A 5 -12.09 5.78 -21.10
C MET A 5 -11.44 4.60 -21.84
N GLU A 6 -11.15 4.74 -23.14
CA GLU A 6 -10.67 3.63 -23.96
C GLU A 6 -9.18 3.32 -23.73
N ASN A 7 -8.37 4.31 -23.38
CA ASN A 7 -6.94 4.11 -23.05
C ASN A 7 -6.66 3.63 -21.62
N TRP A 8 -7.65 3.61 -20.72
CA TRP A 8 -7.44 3.14 -19.34
C TRP A 8 -7.48 1.61 -19.23
N ARG A 9 -8.19 0.94 -20.15
CA ARG A 9 -8.42 -0.52 -20.08
C ARG A 9 -7.17 -1.35 -20.37
N SER A 10 -6.17 -0.83 -21.08
CA SER A 10 -4.91 -1.55 -21.34
C SER A 10 -3.96 -1.59 -20.15
N PHE A 11 -4.20 -0.81 -19.09
CA PHE A 11 -3.42 -0.83 -17.85
C PHE A 11 -3.91 -1.86 -16.83
N LEU A 12 -4.94 -2.66 -17.15
CA LEU A 12 -5.70 -3.47 -16.18
C LEU A 12 -5.26 -4.94 -16.04
N SER A 13 -4.26 -5.42 -16.78
CA SER A 13 -3.64 -6.72 -16.48
C SER A 13 -2.28 -6.51 -15.84
N GLU A 14 -2.27 -6.26 -14.53
CA GLU A 14 -1.02 -6.27 -13.76
C GLU A 14 -0.37 -7.64 -13.87
N LYS A 15 0.85 -7.68 -14.41
CA LYS A 15 1.62 -8.91 -14.54
C LYS A 15 2.18 -9.27 -13.17
N LEU A 16 1.36 -9.91 -12.33
CA LEU A 16 1.84 -10.53 -11.10
C LEU A 16 2.97 -11.50 -11.47
N VAL A 17 4.18 -11.19 -11.00
CA VAL A 17 5.41 -11.92 -11.36
C VAL A 17 5.49 -13.26 -10.64
N LEU A 18 4.80 -13.39 -9.50
CA LEU A 18 4.67 -14.62 -8.73
C LEU A 18 3.29 -15.28 -8.88
N LYS A 19 3.25 -16.60 -8.73
CA LYS A 19 2.00 -17.38 -8.64
C LYS A 19 1.54 -17.49 -7.17
N PRO A 20 0.27 -17.80 -6.91
CA PRO A 20 -0.18 -18.12 -5.55
C PRO A 20 0.54 -19.37 -5.01
N GLY A 21 0.81 -19.42 -3.71
CA GLY A 21 1.35 -20.60 -3.02
C GLY A 21 2.64 -20.33 -2.26
N GLU A 22 3.10 -21.39 -1.57
CA GLU A 22 4.17 -21.36 -0.58
C GLU A 22 5.44 -20.68 -1.07
N ASN A 23 5.90 -21.00 -2.29
CA ASN A 23 7.11 -20.43 -2.89
C ASN A 23 6.84 -19.19 -3.76
N GLY A 24 5.59 -18.75 -3.88
CA GLY A 24 5.20 -17.59 -4.67
C GLY A 24 4.89 -16.39 -3.78
N TRP A 25 3.66 -15.90 -3.85
CA TRP A 25 3.22 -14.76 -3.04
C TRP A 25 3.32 -15.00 -1.53
N ASP A 26 3.11 -16.23 -1.05
CA ASP A 26 3.17 -16.51 0.38
C ASP A 26 4.62 -16.32 0.89
N LYS A 27 5.61 -16.78 0.12
CA LYS A 27 7.03 -16.53 0.43
C LYS A 27 7.38 -15.06 0.41
N TYR A 28 6.91 -14.34 -0.60
CA TYR A 28 7.17 -12.91 -0.72
C TYR A 28 6.64 -12.14 0.50
N LEU A 29 5.39 -12.39 0.89
CA LEU A 29 4.79 -11.77 2.07
C LEU A 29 5.54 -12.14 3.36
N GLN A 30 5.96 -13.40 3.49
CA GLN A 30 6.77 -13.82 4.63
C GLN A 30 8.08 -13.00 4.70
N LEU A 31 8.78 -12.83 3.57
CA LEU A 31 10.04 -12.11 3.52
C LEU A 31 9.86 -10.62 3.81
N VAL A 32 8.90 -9.96 3.18
CA VAL A 32 8.62 -8.53 3.43
C VAL A 32 8.15 -8.31 4.86
N GLY A 33 7.23 -9.14 5.35
CA GLY A 33 6.69 -9.04 6.71
C GLY A 33 7.78 -9.22 7.75
N GLN A 34 8.67 -10.20 7.58
CA GLN A 34 9.80 -10.41 8.49
C GLN A 34 10.76 -9.22 8.46
N ALA A 35 11.13 -8.73 7.27
CA ALA A 35 12.00 -7.57 7.13
C ALA A 35 11.39 -6.31 7.77
N TYR A 36 10.08 -6.11 7.62
CA TYR A 36 9.37 -5.00 8.26
C TYR A 36 9.35 -5.14 9.79
N MET A 37 9.10 -6.34 10.32
CA MET A 37 9.12 -6.60 11.77
C MET A 37 10.50 -6.38 12.39
N ASP A 38 11.56 -6.82 11.71
CA ASP A 38 12.94 -6.74 12.17
C ASP A 38 13.55 -5.33 12.02
N ALA A 39 12.98 -4.49 11.15
CA ALA A 39 13.44 -3.14 10.94
C ALA A 39 13.23 -2.28 12.21
N PRO A 40 14.11 -1.29 12.47
CA PRO A 40 13.87 -0.32 13.54
C PRO A 40 12.57 0.47 13.27
N ASP A 41 12.08 1.20 14.27
CA ASP A 41 10.90 2.06 14.05
C ASP A 41 11.22 3.24 13.14
N GLU A 42 12.48 3.66 13.09
CA GLU A 42 12.95 4.80 12.32
C GLU A 42 14.32 4.54 11.68
N GLN A 43 14.46 4.91 10.41
CA GLN A 43 15.69 5.00 9.66
C GLN A 43 15.89 6.44 9.18
N PRO A 44 16.93 7.18 9.64
CA PRO A 44 17.15 8.56 9.22
C PRO A 44 17.22 8.75 7.68
N GLU A 45 17.73 7.75 6.96
CA GLU A 45 17.77 7.72 5.50
C GLU A 45 16.39 7.67 4.82
N ALA A 46 15.35 7.23 5.53
CA ALA A 46 13.99 7.15 5.03
C ALA A 46 13.27 8.51 5.01
N VAL A 47 13.75 9.50 5.78
CA VAL A 47 13.09 10.80 5.98
C VAL A 47 12.72 11.47 4.65
N ALA A 48 13.66 11.58 3.71
CA ALA A 48 13.42 12.26 2.44
C ALA A 48 12.32 11.57 1.59
N SER A 49 12.20 10.25 1.69
CA SER A 49 11.16 9.48 1.01
C SER A 49 9.78 9.72 1.63
N TYR A 50 9.72 9.78 2.96
CA TYR A 50 8.48 10.08 3.70
C TYR A 50 8.04 11.53 3.52
N GLU A 51 8.97 12.50 3.46
CA GLU A 51 8.65 13.90 3.14
C GLU A 51 8.08 14.04 1.72
N ALA A 52 8.68 13.37 0.74
CA ALA A 52 8.16 13.33 -0.63
C ALA A 52 6.76 12.70 -0.69
N LEU A 53 6.53 11.65 0.10
CA LEU A 53 5.21 11.02 0.23
C LEU A 53 4.19 11.98 0.86
N ALA A 54 4.54 12.65 1.95
CA ALA A 54 3.66 13.62 2.62
C ALA A 54 3.28 14.79 1.69
N GLU A 55 4.24 15.33 0.93
CA GLU A 55 3.96 16.39 -0.04
C GLU A 55 2.95 15.93 -1.11
N TRP A 56 3.12 14.72 -1.63
CA TRP A 56 2.19 14.15 -2.60
C TRP A 56 0.81 13.85 -1.99
N VAL A 57 0.77 13.29 -0.78
CA VAL A 57 -0.46 13.01 -0.03
C VAL A 57 -1.28 14.27 0.17
N ASN A 58 -0.66 15.37 0.61
CA ASN A 58 -1.36 16.65 0.81
C ASN A 58 -2.00 17.15 -0.49
N LYS A 59 -1.26 17.13 -1.60
CA LYS A 59 -1.79 17.57 -2.92
C LYS A 59 -2.90 16.66 -3.43
N PHE A 60 -2.81 15.35 -3.19
CA PHE A 60 -3.82 14.41 -3.67
C PHE A 60 -5.07 14.44 -2.78
N PHE A 61 -4.91 14.61 -1.47
CA PHE A 61 -6.00 14.76 -0.51
C PHE A 61 -6.91 15.94 -0.86
N GLU A 62 -6.36 17.10 -1.22
CA GLU A 62 -7.13 18.27 -1.68
C GLU A 62 -8.04 17.95 -2.88
N ARG A 63 -7.62 17.04 -3.76
CA ARG A 63 -8.42 16.59 -4.90
C ARG A 63 -9.53 15.63 -4.50
N ILE A 64 -9.35 14.88 -3.41
CA ILE A 64 -10.33 13.91 -2.90
C ILE A 64 -11.46 14.64 -2.18
N VAL A 65 -11.15 15.57 -1.29
CA VAL A 65 -12.17 16.32 -0.52
C VAL A 65 -13.06 17.21 -1.40
N GLY A 66 -12.66 17.47 -2.64
CA GLY A 66 -13.51 18.10 -3.65
C GLY A 66 -14.50 17.15 -4.35
N VAL A 67 -14.44 15.85 -4.07
CA VAL A 67 -15.22 14.79 -4.74
C VAL A 67 -16.05 13.96 -3.76
N VAL A 68 -15.54 13.74 -2.54
CA VAL A 68 -16.18 12.95 -1.49
C VAL A 68 -16.02 13.68 -0.15
N ASP A 69 -17.03 13.61 0.70
CA ASP A 69 -16.93 14.10 2.08
C ASP A 69 -16.11 13.11 2.91
N VAL A 70 -15.06 13.59 3.58
CA VAL A 70 -14.13 12.74 4.33
C VAL A 70 -14.33 13.00 5.82
N GLU A 71 -14.72 11.97 6.56
CA GLU A 71 -14.89 12.04 8.01
C GLU A 71 -13.88 11.12 8.71
N PHE A 72 -13.18 11.66 9.71
CA PHE A 72 -12.25 10.89 10.53
C PHE A 72 -12.96 10.31 11.75
N VAL A 73 -12.80 9.01 11.99
CA VAL A 73 -13.45 8.27 13.08
C VAL A 73 -12.43 7.44 13.87
N ASP A 74 -12.64 7.26 15.17
CA ASP A 74 -11.75 6.54 16.09
C ASP A 74 -12.00 5.03 16.17
N TYR A 75 -12.76 4.48 15.21
CA TYR A 75 -13.09 3.06 15.09
C TYR A 75 -12.92 2.59 13.65
N HIS A 76 -12.83 1.28 13.41
CA HIS A 76 -12.80 0.72 12.05
C HIS A 76 -14.21 0.70 11.44
N PRO A 77 -14.53 1.54 10.42
CA PRO A 77 -15.91 1.76 10.00
C PRO A 77 -16.45 0.74 9.00
N TYR A 78 -15.57 -0.05 8.36
CA TYR A 78 -15.94 -0.95 7.28
C TYR A 78 -15.47 -2.37 7.53
N LYS A 79 -16.35 -3.34 7.28
CA LYS A 79 -16.03 -4.77 7.28
C LYS A 79 -15.38 -5.21 5.98
N SER A 80 -15.57 -4.44 4.90
CA SER A 80 -14.99 -4.74 3.59
C SER A 80 -14.94 -3.51 2.68
N SER A 81 -14.02 -3.52 1.70
CA SER A 81 -13.98 -2.52 0.61
C SER A 81 -15.32 -2.34 -0.12
N LYS A 82 -16.14 -3.40 -0.23
CA LYS A 82 -17.45 -3.30 -0.88
C LYS A 82 -18.40 -2.38 -0.13
N GLU A 83 -18.36 -2.42 1.20
CA GLU A 83 -19.15 -1.55 2.07
C GLU A 83 -18.68 -0.10 1.94
N MET A 84 -17.35 0.13 1.96
CA MET A 84 -16.75 1.44 1.72
C MET A 84 -17.16 2.02 0.36
N ILE A 85 -16.99 1.24 -0.73
CA ILE A 85 -17.36 1.65 -2.08
C ILE A 85 -18.85 1.98 -2.17
N GLN A 86 -19.72 1.15 -1.56
CA GLN A 86 -21.16 1.36 -1.61
C GLN A 86 -21.55 2.63 -0.84
N ARG A 87 -20.94 2.90 0.31
CA ARG A 87 -21.19 4.12 1.07
C ARG A 87 -20.77 5.36 0.31
N VAL A 88 -19.55 5.38 -0.25
CA VAL A 88 -19.10 6.51 -1.07
C VAL A 88 -20.04 6.74 -2.26
N LYS A 89 -20.55 5.67 -2.88
CA LYS A 89 -21.47 5.77 -4.01
C LYS A 89 -22.85 6.29 -3.61
N ASP A 90 -23.39 5.84 -2.48
CA ASP A 90 -24.78 6.12 -2.09
C ASP A 90 -24.91 7.41 -1.28
N GLU A 91 -23.91 7.71 -0.44
CA GLU A 91 -23.93 8.84 0.51
C GLU A 91 -22.94 9.94 0.12
N GLY A 92 -21.92 9.64 -0.69
CA GLY A 92 -20.85 10.59 -0.97
C GLY A 92 -19.90 10.80 0.21
N VAL A 93 -19.89 9.87 1.18
CA VAL A 93 -19.09 9.94 2.42
C VAL A 93 -18.04 8.81 2.45
N LEU A 94 -16.81 9.16 2.81
CA LEU A 94 -15.70 8.26 3.09
C LEU A 94 -15.26 8.43 4.56
N LEU A 95 -15.50 7.39 5.37
CA LEU A 95 -15.03 7.34 6.75
C LEU A 95 -13.61 6.78 6.80
N ILE A 96 -12.70 7.46 7.50
CA ILE A 96 -11.31 7.03 7.64
C ILE A 96 -10.98 6.81 9.12
N SER A 97 -10.47 5.62 9.42
CA SER A 97 -10.10 5.24 10.79
C SER A 97 -8.79 5.92 11.22
N THR A 98 -8.83 6.63 12.34
CA THR A 98 -7.67 7.13 13.09
C THR A 98 -7.26 6.19 14.23
N ALA A 99 -7.91 5.03 14.37
CA ALA A 99 -7.46 3.99 15.29
C ALA A 99 -6.14 3.37 14.80
N ASP A 100 -5.27 3.02 15.74
CA ASP A 100 -3.95 2.42 15.49
C ASP A 100 -3.13 3.24 14.46
N ALA A 101 -3.19 4.58 14.56
CA ALA A 101 -2.61 5.52 13.60
C ALA A 101 -1.38 6.26 14.14
N GLU A 102 -0.74 5.73 15.18
CA GLU A 102 0.53 6.25 15.68
C GLU A 102 1.62 6.01 14.63
N HIS A 103 2.37 7.07 14.30
CA HIS A 103 3.40 7.03 13.28
C HIS A 103 4.65 7.80 13.76
N PRO A 104 5.87 7.31 13.49
CA PRO A 104 7.11 7.98 13.89
C PRO A 104 7.31 9.40 13.33
N ILE A 105 7.08 9.60 12.02
CA ILE A 105 7.25 10.92 11.35
C ILE A 105 5.96 11.65 10.99
N PHE A 106 4.91 10.94 10.56
CA PHE A 106 3.65 11.59 10.22
C PHE A 106 2.92 11.98 11.50
N ASP A 107 2.54 13.25 11.59
CA ASP A 107 1.54 13.66 12.55
C ASP A 107 0.20 12.95 12.26
N ALA A 108 -0.70 12.98 13.25
CA ALA A 108 -1.99 12.31 13.14
C ALA A 108 -2.79 12.78 11.91
N GLU A 109 -2.68 14.06 11.54
CA GLU A 109 -3.36 14.63 10.39
C GLU A 109 -2.80 14.07 9.07
N THR A 110 -1.47 14.08 8.91
CA THR A 110 -0.79 13.58 7.71
C THR A 110 -1.03 12.10 7.51
N ASN A 111 -0.99 11.31 8.60
CA ASN A 111 -1.28 9.89 8.53
C ASN A 111 -2.75 9.61 8.15
N ALA A 112 -3.70 10.39 8.71
CA ALA A 112 -5.10 10.28 8.34
C ALA A 112 -5.35 10.66 6.87
N LYS A 113 -4.66 11.69 6.36
CA LYS A 113 -4.67 12.04 4.93
C LYS A 113 -4.08 10.93 4.07
N PHE A 114 -2.97 10.32 4.49
CA PHE A 114 -2.37 9.18 3.77
C PHE A 114 -3.37 8.03 3.66
N ARG A 115 -4.02 7.64 4.76
CA ARG A 115 -5.08 6.62 4.78
C ARG A 115 -6.24 6.98 3.86
N THR A 116 -6.65 8.26 3.85
CA THR A 116 -7.67 8.74 2.90
C THR A 116 -7.25 8.55 1.45
N VAL A 117 -6.02 8.94 1.11
CA VAL A 117 -5.47 8.83 -0.25
C VAL A 117 -5.36 7.38 -0.68
N HIS A 118 -4.92 6.50 0.23
CA HIS A 118 -4.83 5.08 0.01
C HIS A 118 -6.21 4.43 -0.18
N ASP A 119 -7.14 4.67 0.74
CA ASP A 119 -8.48 4.07 0.70
C ASP A 119 -9.27 4.53 -0.52
N PHE A 120 -9.25 5.83 -0.81
CA PHE A 120 -9.96 6.37 -1.96
C PHE A 120 -9.29 5.98 -3.27
N GLY A 121 -7.98 6.24 -3.41
CA GLY A 121 -7.24 6.03 -4.64
C GLY A 121 -7.06 4.55 -4.99
N GLY A 122 -6.88 3.72 -3.97
CA GLY A 122 -6.78 2.26 -4.07
C GLY A 122 -8.17 1.62 -4.08
N HIS A 123 -8.82 1.52 -2.92
CA HIS A 123 -10.01 0.69 -2.76
C HIS A 123 -11.25 1.24 -3.46
N VAL A 124 -11.52 2.54 -3.37
CA VAL A 124 -12.73 3.13 -3.97
C VAL A 124 -12.60 3.25 -5.49
N GLN A 125 -11.56 3.92 -5.98
CA GLN A 125 -11.39 4.18 -7.41
C GLN A 125 -11.00 2.93 -8.20
N ARG A 126 -10.14 2.05 -7.66
CA ARG A 126 -9.72 0.82 -8.36
C ARG A 126 -10.60 -0.38 -8.04
N LYS A 127 -11.52 -0.27 -7.07
CA LYS A 127 -12.45 -1.34 -6.67
C LYS A 127 -11.71 -2.61 -6.24
N VAL A 128 -10.61 -2.44 -5.52
CA VAL A 128 -9.77 -3.55 -5.03
C VAL A 128 -10.11 -3.91 -3.57
N PRO A 129 -10.08 -5.19 -3.20
CA PRO A 129 -10.50 -5.64 -1.87
C PRO A 129 -9.49 -5.36 -0.75
N PHE A 130 -9.95 -5.32 0.51
CA PHE A 130 -9.10 -5.35 1.71
C PHE A 130 -8.54 -6.77 1.94
N SER A 131 -7.70 -7.21 1.03
CA SER A 131 -6.97 -8.48 1.12
C SER A 131 -5.56 -8.21 0.66
N TYR A 132 -4.57 -9.04 1.02
CA TYR A 132 -3.20 -8.81 0.57
C TYR A 132 -3.11 -8.58 -0.96
N THR A 133 -3.78 -9.38 -1.79
CA THR A 133 -3.76 -9.18 -3.25
C THR A 133 -4.38 -7.87 -3.69
N GLY A 134 -5.34 -7.36 -2.93
CA GLY A 134 -5.97 -6.07 -3.18
C GLY A 134 -5.09 -4.91 -2.74
N GLU A 135 -4.38 -5.03 -1.62
CA GLU A 135 -3.37 -4.07 -1.17
C GLU A 135 -2.22 -3.96 -2.16
N LEU A 136 -1.70 -5.09 -2.67
CA LEU A 136 -0.66 -5.08 -3.70
C LEU A 136 -1.14 -4.38 -4.99
N LYS A 137 -2.42 -4.54 -5.36
CA LYS A 137 -3.01 -3.83 -6.51
C LYS A 137 -3.22 -2.34 -6.23
N ALA A 138 -3.63 -1.97 -5.01
CA ALA A 138 -3.72 -0.58 -4.59
C ALA A 138 -2.34 0.08 -4.64
N TYR A 139 -1.32 -0.58 -4.08
CA TYR A 139 0.07 -0.15 -4.14
C TYR A 139 0.55 0.06 -5.58
N ASN A 140 0.38 -0.92 -6.46
CA ASN A 140 0.78 -0.82 -7.87
C ASN A 140 0.08 0.35 -8.60
N ALA A 141 -1.13 0.72 -8.19
CA ALA A 141 -1.81 1.89 -8.71
C ALA A 141 -1.13 3.19 -8.22
N HIS A 142 -0.75 3.26 -6.94
CA HIS A 142 -0.06 4.40 -6.37
C HIS A 142 1.32 4.63 -6.97
N VAL A 143 2.16 3.59 -7.11
CA VAL A 143 3.53 3.71 -7.65
C VAL A 143 3.57 4.34 -9.04
N LYS A 144 2.50 4.20 -9.83
CA LYS A 144 2.36 4.81 -11.17
C LYS A 144 2.01 6.31 -11.13
N MET A 145 1.67 6.87 -9.97
CA MET A 145 1.15 8.23 -9.80
C MET A 145 1.97 9.10 -8.83
N ILE A 146 2.68 8.47 -7.89
CA ILE A 146 3.52 9.18 -6.91
C ILE A 146 4.88 9.59 -7.52
N PRO A 147 5.56 10.60 -6.95
CA PRO A 147 6.93 10.90 -7.30
C PRO A 147 7.85 9.70 -7.03
N PRO A 148 8.87 9.43 -7.87
CA PRO A 148 9.81 8.33 -7.64
C PRO A 148 10.45 8.34 -6.24
N ALA A 149 10.72 9.53 -5.70
CA ALA A 149 11.30 9.69 -4.36
C ALA A 149 10.39 9.16 -3.23
N ALA A 150 9.06 9.09 -3.43
CA ALA A 150 8.10 8.63 -2.44
C ALA A 150 7.83 7.12 -2.50
N VAL A 151 8.31 6.44 -3.55
CA VAL A 151 8.04 5.02 -3.79
C VAL A 151 8.52 4.12 -2.65
N PRO A 152 9.74 4.30 -2.08
CA PRO A 152 10.19 3.47 -0.97
C PRO A 152 9.30 3.61 0.29
N ALA A 153 8.86 4.82 0.62
CA ALA A 153 7.97 5.04 1.77
C ALA A 153 6.58 4.43 1.52
N MET A 154 6.01 4.61 0.33
CA MET A 154 4.75 3.99 -0.06
C MET A 154 4.82 2.45 0.03
N PHE A 155 5.98 1.85 -0.29
CA PHE A 155 6.18 0.41 -0.18
C PHE A 155 6.09 -0.05 1.27
N SER A 156 6.81 0.62 2.18
CA SER A 156 6.77 0.31 3.61
C SER A 156 5.38 0.51 4.22
N GLU A 157 4.71 1.61 3.88
CA GLU A 157 3.37 1.92 4.40
C GLU A 157 2.28 0.96 3.93
N VAL A 158 2.37 0.44 2.71
CA VAL A 158 1.32 -0.45 2.16
C VAL A 158 1.75 -1.91 2.17
N VAL A 159 2.84 -2.23 1.46
CA VAL A 159 3.30 -3.62 1.27
C VAL A 159 3.96 -4.14 2.55
N GLY A 160 4.74 -3.32 3.24
CA GLY A 160 5.34 -3.64 4.54
C GLY A 160 4.29 -3.97 5.60
N GLN A 161 3.38 -3.03 5.85
CA GLN A 161 2.32 -3.19 6.86
C GLN A 161 1.39 -4.38 6.56
N ILE A 162 0.90 -4.54 5.32
CA ILE A 162 0.01 -5.68 5.02
C ILE A 162 0.75 -7.01 5.16
N SER A 163 2.01 -7.08 4.76
CA SER A 163 2.81 -8.30 4.92
C SER A 163 3.03 -8.63 6.39
N CYS A 164 3.33 -7.62 7.21
CA CYS A 164 3.45 -7.76 8.66
C CYS A 164 2.14 -8.21 9.30
N PHE A 165 1.02 -7.60 8.94
CA PHE A 165 -0.31 -7.98 9.43
C PHE A 165 -0.61 -9.46 9.19
N TYR A 166 -0.37 -9.96 7.96
CA TYR A 166 -0.61 -11.36 7.65
C TYR A 166 0.37 -12.31 8.36
N LEU A 167 1.64 -11.92 8.47
CA LEU A 167 2.66 -12.71 9.16
C LEU A 167 2.39 -12.78 10.69
N ASN A 168 1.91 -11.69 11.28
CA ASN A 168 1.60 -11.55 12.69
C ASN A 168 0.17 -12.04 13.05
N GLY A 169 -0.33 -13.03 12.32
CA GLY A 169 -1.63 -13.66 12.62
C GLY A 169 -2.84 -12.73 12.48
N LYS A 170 -2.79 -11.75 11.56
CA LYS A 170 -3.82 -10.71 11.33
C LYS A 170 -3.97 -9.73 12.50
N SER A 171 -2.84 -9.38 13.11
CA SER A 171 -2.75 -8.33 14.12
C SER A 171 -1.98 -7.14 13.56
N ASN A 172 -2.43 -5.93 13.84
CA ASN A 172 -1.76 -4.71 13.39
C ASN A 172 -0.33 -4.67 13.94
N CYS A 173 0.60 -4.24 13.08
CA CYS A 173 1.97 -3.94 13.45
C CYS A 173 2.12 -2.43 13.61
N PRO A 174 3.03 -1.95 14.48
CA PRO A 174 3.34 -0.53 14.54
C PRO A 174 3.75 0.02 13.16
N GLN A 175 3.33 1.25 12.84
CA GLN A 175 3.82 1.95 11.65
C GLN A 175 5.29 2.31 11.86
N LYS A 176 6.10 2.21 10.81
CA LYS A 176 7.55 2.41 10.85
C LYS A 176 7.96 3.36 9.75
N MET A 177 8.99 4.16 9.99
CA MET A 177 9.64 5.00 8.98
C MET A 177 10.91 4.30 8.48
N VAL A 178 10.75 3.42 7.49
CA VAL A 178 11.84 2.55 7.01
C VAL A 178 11.84 2.42 5.49
N ILE A 179 12.99 2.07 4.93
CA ILE A 179 13.13 1.60 3.56
C ILE A 179 13.53 0.12 3.59
N LEU A 180 12.79 -0.70 2.85
CA LEU A 180 13.05 -2.14 2.73
C LEU A 180 13.87 -2.42 1.46
N ASP A 181 15.18 -2.15 1.50
CA ASP A 181 16.07 -2.14 0.33
C ASP A 181 16.31 -3.51 -0.34
N ASP A 182 16.00 -4.62 0.34
CA ASP A 182 16.12 -5.96 -0.24
C ASP A 182 14.98 -6.29 -1.23
N PHE A 183 14.01 -5.40 -1.42
CA PHE A 183 12.84 -5.58 -2.28
C PHE A 183 12.78 -4.52 -3.37
N ASP A 184 12.37 -4.92 -4.58
CA ASP A 184 12.10 -3.95 -5.64
C ASP A 184 10.75 -3.26 -5.37
N HIS A 185 10.80 -1.96 -5.10
CA HIS A 185 9.60 -1.18 -4.79
C HIS A 185 8.74 -0.89 -6.04
N VAL A 186 9.25 -1.08 -7.25
CA VAL A 186 8.47 -0.88 -8.49
C VAL A 186 7.96 -2.21 -9.04
N ASN A 187 8.82 -3.24 -9.04
CA ASN A 187 8.52 -4.58 -9.53
C ASN A 187 8.23 -5.52 -8.37
N VAL A 188 7.07 -5.32 -7.72
CA VAL A 188 6.61 -6.12 -6.57
C VAL A 188 6.71 -7.61 -6.87
N GLY A 189 7.36 -8.35 -5.97
CA GLY A 189 7.65 -9.77 -6.13
C GLY A 189 9.13 -10.07 -6.39
N VAL A 190 9.93 -9.08 -6.77
CA VAL A 190 11.39 -9.23 -6.90
C VAL A 190 12.06 -8.98 -5.54
N VAL A 191 12.93 -9.91 -5.14
CA VAL A 191 13.65 -9.89 -3.86
C VAL A 191 15.13 -10.17 -4.12
N LYS A 192 16.01 -9.40 -3.49
CA LYS A 192 17.46 -9.62 -3.54
C LYS A 192 17.80 -10.99 -2.95
N GLY A 193 18.69 -11.73 -3.61
CA GLY A 193 19.06 -13.09 -3.21
C GLY A 193 18.06 -14.18 -3.64
N TYR A 194 17.08 -13.84 -4.48
CA TYR A 194 16.11 -14.78 -5.03
C TYR A 194 15.96 -14.60 -6.55
N ASN A 195 15.91 -15.71 -7.28
CA ASN A 195 15.48 -15.76 -8.66
C ASN A 195 13.98 -16.07 -8.76
N ILE A 196 13.34 -15.56 -9.82
CA ILE A 196 11.98 -15.94 -10.17
C ILE A 196 12.03 -17.03 -11.24
N ILE A 197 11.79 -18.28 -10.85
CA ILE A 197 11.73 -19.45 -11.74
C ILE A 197 10.32 -20.00 -11.69
N ASP A 198 9.65 -20.15 -12.83
CA ASP A 198 8.25 -20.61 -12.92
C ASP A 198 7.28 -19.85 -12.00
N LYS A 199 7.53 -18.54 -11.85
CA LYS A 199 6.80 -17.60 -10.98
C LYS A 199 6.89 -17.94 -9.48
N GLU A 200 7.94 -18.61 -9.06
CA GLU A 200 8.29 -18.88 -7.67
C GLU A 200 9.64 -18.26 -7.32
N LEU A 201 9.78 -17.86 -6.06
CA LEU A 201 11.02 -17.39 -5.47
C LEU A 201 11.90 -18.58 -5.13
N VAL A 202 13.01 -18.71 -5.84
CA VAL A 202 14.06 -19.70 -5.59
C VAL A 202 15.28 -18.96 -5.07
N LYS A 203 15.73 -19.29 -3.85
CA LYS A 203 16.88 -18.64 -3.23
C LYS A 203 18.13 -18.88 -4.08
N ASP A 204 18.95 -17.85 -4.25
CA ASP A 204 20.27 -18.01 -4.85
C ASP A 204 21.06 -19.03 -4.03
N GLU A 205 21.47 -20.13 -4.65
CA GLU A 205 22.53 -20.95 -4.08
C GLU A 205 23.78 -20.07 -4.13
N ALA A 206 24.29 -19.68 -2.96
CA ALA A 206 25.59 -19.00 -2.90
C ALA A 206 26.64 -19.88 -3.59
N PRO A 207 27.57 -19.31 -4.36
CA PRO A 207 28.66 -20.07 -4.96
C PRO A 207 29.52 -20.79 -3.91
#